data_AF-A0ABD5H4D0-F1
#
_entry.id   AF-A0ABD5H4D0-F1
#
_cell.length_a   1.000
_cell.length_b   1.000
_cell.length_c   1.000
_cell.angle_alpha   90.00
_cell.angle_beta   90.00
_cell.angle_gamma   90.00
#
_symmetry.space_group_name_H-M   'P 1'
#
loop_
_entity.id
_entity.type
_entity.pdbx_description
1 polymer ?
#
loop_
_entity_poly.entity_id
_entity_poly.type
_entity_poly.pdbx_seq_one_letter_code
_entity_poly.pdbx_strand_id
1 'polypeptide(L)'
;MDPLSKWLVSGEYLPEFMRDFHDQKDVFKAMHNTIKNADENGNPRDGHIYVVDTFLWYMARCGYTLQKSRKNVTFKDMQADIDRFKREMTDAFSKMLSDK
;
A
#
# COMPACT_ATOMS: atom_id res chain seq x y z
N MET A 1 -7.10 -20.50 -7.04
CA MET A 1 -6.98 -19.20 -6.37
C MET A 1 -7.86 -19.22 -5.14
N ASP A 2 -7.29 -18.94 -3.96
CA ASP A 2 -8.04 -18.90 -2.70
C ASP A 2 -9.04 -17.71 -2.67
N PRO A 3 -10.02 -17.71 -1.76
CA PRO A 3 -11.03 -16.65 -1.69
C PRO A 3 -10.48 -15.24 -1.53
N LEU A 4 -9.40 -15.06 -0.75
CA LEU A 4 -8.76 -13.75 -0.56
C LEU A 4 -8.14 -13.29 -1.88
N SER A 5 -7.38 -14.16 -2.55
CA SER A 5 -6.75 -13.85 -3.84
C SER A 5 -7.76 -13.52 -4.93
N LYS A 6 -8.91 -14.23 -4.98
CA LYS A 6 -10.00 -13.89 -5.93
C LYS A 6 -10.58 -12.50 -5.68
N TRP A 7 -10.79 -12.15 -4.41
CA TRP A 7 -11.30 -10.82 -4.04
C TRP A 7 -10.29 -9.72 -4.35
N LEU A 8 -8.99 -9.94 -4.14
CA LEU A 8 -7.95 -8.98 -4.53
C LEU A 8 -7.92 -8.75 -6.04
N VAL A 9 -8.07 -9.79 -6.87
CA VAL A 9 -8.12 -9.62 -8.33
C VAL A 9 -9.37 -8.86 -8.78
N SER A 10 -10.50 -8.99 -8.06
CA SER A 10 -11.74 -8.31 -8.41
C SER A 10 -11.69 -6.77 -8.27
N GLY A 11 -10.73 -6.24 -7.50
CA GLY A 11 -10.64 -4.79 -7.25
C GLY A 11 -11.75 -4.22 -6.35
N GLU A 12 -12.66 -5.06 -5.81
CA GLU A 12 -13.80 -4.62 -5.00
C GLU A 12 -13.40 -3.85 -3.72
N TYR A 13 -12.15 -3.94 -3.28
CA TYR A 13 -11.60 -3.18 -2.15
C TYR A 13 -11.38 -1.69 -2.47
N LEU A 14 -11.45 -1.30 -3.75
CA LEU A 14 -11.35 0.08 -4.20
C LEU A 14 -12.76 0.68 -4.42
N PRO A 15 -12.92 2.01 -4.31
CA PRO A 15 -14.09 2.71 -4.84
C PRO A 15 -14.22 2.53 -6.36
N GLU A 16 -15.43 2.66 -6.90
CA GLU A 16 -15.72 2.43 -8.32
C GLU A 16 -14.84 3.28 -9.26
N PHE A 17 -14.68 4.58 -8.98
CA PHE A 17 -13.82 5.50 -9.74
C PHE A 17 -12.32 5.17 -9.70
N MET A 18 -11.91 4.20 -8.87
CA MET A 18 -10.54 3.69 -8.81
C MET A 18 -10.42 2.26 -9.31
N ARG A 19 -11.52 1.59 -9.70
CA ARG A 19 -11.48 0.21 -10.21
C ARG A 19 -11.12 0.17 -11.68
N ASP A 20 -11.56 1.15 -12.46
CA ASP A 20 -11.18 1.27 -13.86
C ASP A 20 -9.77 1.90 -13.99
N PHE A 21 -8.91 1.24 -14.76
CA PHE A 21 -7.55 1.70 -15.04
C PHE A 21 -7.51 3.06 -15.74
N HIS A 22 -8.53 3.39 -16.54
CA HIS A 22 -8.62 4.71 -17.19
C HIS A 22 -8.90 5.82 -16.16
N ASP A 23 -9.82 5.58 -15.23
CA ASP A 23 -10.17 6.54 -14.18
C ASP A 23 -9.06 6.72 -13.14
N GLN A 24 -8.30 5.65 -12.85
CA GLN A 24 -7.12 5.72 -11.97
C GLN A 24 -6.12 6.79 -12.44
N LYS A 25 -5.86 6.89 -13.75
CA LYS A 25 -4.91 7.88 -14.29
C LYS A 25 -5.33 9.31 -14.00
N ASP A 26 -6.63 9.59 -14.09
CA ASP A 26 -7.14 10.93 -13.88
C ASP A 26 -7.15 11.29 -12.40
N VAL A 27 -7.38 10.32 -11.50
CA VAL A 27 -7.16 10.50 -10.05
C VAL A 27 -5.70 10.86 -9.76
N PHE A 28 -4.74 10.13 -10.33
CA PHE A 28 -3.31 10.40 -10.10
C PHE A 28 -2.87 11.75 -10.67
N LYS A 29 -3.31 12.12 -11.88
CA LYS A 29 -3.05 13.45 -12.45
C LYS A 29 -3.64 14.57 -11.60
N ALA A 30 -4.89 14.42 -11.16
CA ALA A 30 -5.56 15.42 -10.32
C ALA A 30 -4.81 15.62 -8.99
N MET A 31 -4.38 14.51 -8.38
CA MET A 31 -3.59 14.53 -7.16
C MET A 31 -2.22 15.21 -7.37
N HIS A 32 -1.45 14.82 -8.39
CA HIS A 32 -0.13 15.41 -8.67
C HIS A 32 -0.22 16.89 -9.05
N ASN A 33 -1.29 17.30 -9.73
CA ASN A 33 -1.54 18.72 -9.98
C ASN A 33 -1.85 19.50 -8.68
N THR A 34 -2.44 18.84 -7.68
CA THR A 34 -2.84 19.47 -6.40
C THR A 34 -1.69 19.48 -5.38
N ILE A 35 -0.85 18.44 -5.37
CA ILE A 35 0.25 18.27 -4.42
C ILE A 35 1.56 18.41 -5.19
N LYS A 36 2.25 19.53 -4.99
CA LYS A 36 3.59 19.77 -5.55
C LYS A 36 4.58 18.71 -5.06
N ASN A 37 5.47 18.24 -5.93
CA ASN A 37 6.53 17.25 -5.67
C ASN A 37 6.04 15.81 -5.40
N ALA A 38 4.82 15.47 -5.83
CA ALA A 38 4.30 14.11 -5.68
C ALA A 38 5.04 13.04 -6.52
N ASP A 39 5.82 13.47 -7.51
CA ASP A 39 6.56 12.66 -8.49
C ASP A 39 8.06 12.49 -8.17
N GLU A 40 8.59 13.16 -7.14
CA GLU A 40 10.02 13.13 -6.79
C GLU A 40 10.47 11.84 -6.07
N ASN A 41 9.73 10.74 -6.19
CA ASN A 41 9.86 9.58 -5.31
C ASN A 41 10.61 8.40 -5.97
N GLY A 42 11.92 8.28 -5.70
CA GLY A 42 12.81 7.30 -6.34
C GLY A 42 13.29 6.14 -5.45
N ASN A 43 13.10 6.21 -4.12
CA ASN A 43 13.55 5.18 -3.18
C ASN A 43 12.39 4.64 -2.30
N PRO A 44 12.55 3.51 -1.57
CA PRO A 44 11.50 2.95 -0.72
C PRO A 44 10.99 3.89 0.38
N ARG A 45 11.82 4.84 0.83
CA ARG A 45 11.40 5.90 1.73
C ARG A 45 10.41 6.83 1.03
N ASP A 46 10.74 7.24 -0.18
CA ASP A 46 9.90 8.10 -0.97
C ASP A 46 8.56 7.42 -1.34
N GLY A 47 8.58 6.09 -1.53
CA GLY A 47 7.36 5.29 -1.70
C GLY A 47 6.43 5.31 -0.48
N HIS A 48 6.95 5.28 0.75
CA HIS A 48 6.09 5.39 1.94
C HIS A 48 5.52 6.80 2.10
N ILE A 49 6.32 7.84 1.83
CA ILE A 49 5.88 9.25 1.91
C ILE A 49 4.77 9.45 0.90
N TYR A 50 4.94 8.95 -0.32
CA TYR A 50 3.90 9.02 -1.34
C TYR A 50 2.60 8.36 -0.90
N VAL A 51 2.64 7.16 -0.32
CA VAL A 51 1.40 6.46 0.08
C VAL A 51 0.74 7.13 1.28
N VAL A 52 1.50 7.44 2.33
CA VAL A 52 0.94 7.91 3.61
C VAL A 52 0.66 9.42 3.58
N ASP A 53 1.65 10.21 3.18
CA ASP A 53 1.60 11.67 3.32
C ASP A 53 0.99 12.36 2.10
N THR A 54 1.06 11.72 0.92
CA THR A 54 0.49 12.29 -0.31
C THR A 54 -0.86 11.66 -0.64
N PHE A 55 -0.90 10.34 -0.90
CA PHE A 55 -2.11 9.68 -1.39
C PHE A 55 -3.20 9.60 -0.32
N LEU A 56 -2.92 8.99 0.85
CA LEU A 56 -3.93 8.87 1.91
C LEU A 56 -4.38 10.24 2.44
N TRP A 57 -3.47 11.22 2.50
CA TRP A 57 -3.82 12.59 2.85
C TRP A 57 -4.77 13.24 1.83
N TYR A 58 -4.49 13.09 0.52
CA TYR A 58 -5.40 13.57 -0.53
C TYR A 58 -6.78 12.90 -0.43
N MET A 59 -6.81 11.58 -0.21
CA MET A 59 -8.05 10.85 -0.02
C MET A 59 -8.83 11.38 1.19
N ALA A 60 -8.16 11.67 2.31
CA ALA A 60 -8.77 12.29 3.47
C ALA A 60 -9.33 13.70 3.17
N ARG A 61 -8.63 14.51 2.36
CA ARG A 61 -9.16 15.80 1.88
C ARG A 61 -10.44 15.65 1.06
N CYS A 62 -10.60 14.53 0.36
CA CYS A 62 -11.81 14.18 -0.39
C CYS A 62 -12.87 13.45 0.46
N GLY A 63 -12.69 13.37 1.79
CA GLY A 63 -13.65 12.75 2.72
C GLY A 63 -13.54 11.24 2.87
N TYR A 64 -12.50 10.61 2.31
CA TYR A 64 -12.26 9.17 2.46
C TYR A 64 -11.40 8.86 3.68
N THR A 65 -11.60 7.69 4.29
CA THR A 65 -10.75 7.19 5.37
C THR A 65 -10.36 5.74 5.11
N LEU A 66 -9.18 5.34 5.59
CA LEU A 66 -8.77 3.94 5.54
C LEU A 66 -9.57 3.14 6.58
N GLN A 67 -10.26 2.11 6.13
CA GLN A 67 -11.08 1.25 6.99
C GLN A 67 -10.80 -0.21 6.69
N LYS A 68 -10.78 -1.05 7.75
CA LYS A 68 -10.66 -2.50 7.57
C LYS A 68 -11.90 -3.03 6.87
N SER A 69 -11.70 -3.83 5.83
CA SER A 69 -12.79 -4.44 5.06
C SER A 69 -13.66 -5.34 5.95
N ARG A 70 -14.96 -5.35 5.66
CA ARG A 70 -15.97 -6.24 6.29
C ARG A 70 -16.31 -7.46 5.44
N LYS A 71 -15.61 -7.68 4.32
CA LYS A 71 -15.86 -8.84 3.45
C LYS A 71 -15.59 -10.14 4.21
N ASN A 72 -16.42 -11.14 3.97
CA ASN A 72 -16.29 -12.46 4.59
C ASN A 72 -15.21 -13.29 3.88
N VAL A 73 -13.95 -12.91 4.09
CA VAL A 73 -12.77 -13.63 3.61
C VAL A 73 -11.75 -13.74 4.73
N THR A 74 -10.95 -14.80 4.72
CA THR A 74 -9.83 -14.94 5.66
C THR A 74 -8.72 -13.97 5.28
N PHE A 75 -8.57 -12.89 6.04
CA PHE A 75 -7.50 -11.91 5.86
C PHE A 75 -6.17 -12.42 6.42
N LYS A 76 -5.07 -11.92 5.86
CA LYS A 76 -3.73 -12.14 6.41
C LYS A 76 -3.53 -11.35 7.71
N ASP A 77 -2.68 -11.88 8.59
CA ASP A 77 -2.21 -11.18 9.78
C ASP A 77 -0.98 -10.33 9.44
N MET A 78 -1.17 -9.02 9.41
CA MET A 78 -0.10 -8.06 9.13
C MET A 78 0.99 -8.08 10.20
N GLN A 79 0.64 -8.32 11.47
CA GLN A 79 1.64 -8.34 12.55
C GLN A 79 2.57 -9.55 12.40
N ALA A 80 2.01 -10.71 12.05
CA ALA A 80 2.80 -11.90 11.75
C ALA A 80 3.79 -11.67 10.59
N ASP A 81 3.38 -10.92 9.56
CA ASP A 81 4.23 -10.55 8.44
C ASP A 81 5.37 -9.59 8.86
N ILE A 82 5.06 -8.57 9.67
CA ILE A 82 6.04 -7.63 10.23
C ILE A 82 7.07 -8.38 11.09
N ASP A 83 6.61 -9.27 11.96
CA ASP A 83 7.48 -10.00 12.88
C ASP A 83 8.35 -11.01 12.13
N ARG A 84 7.81 -11.65 11.08
CA ARG A 84 8.60 -12.52 10.19
C ARG A 84 9.71 -11.74 9.51
N PHE A 85 9.40 -10.58 8.92
CA PHE A 85 10.41 -9.74 8.28
C PHE A 85 11.51 -9.31 9.25
N LYS A 86 11.16 -8.88 10.47
CA LYS A 86 12.14 -8.50 11.51
C LYS A 86 13.07 -9.66 11.87
N ARG A 87 12.54 -10.88 12.00
CA ARG A 87 13.35 -12.07 12.27
C ARG A 87 14.31 -12.37 11.12
N GLU A 88 13.82 -12.41 9.89
CA GLU A 88 14.63 -12.67 8.70
C GLU A 88 15.79 -11.68 8.57
N MET A 89 15.55 -10.40 8.83
CA MET A 89 16.60 -9.36 8.84
C MET A 89 17.62 -9.56 9.96
N THR A 90 17.17 -9.95 11.15
CA THR A 90 18.05 -10.21 12.31
C THR A 90 18.94 -11.43 12.05
N ASP A 91 18.37 -12.49 11.49
CA ASP A 91 19.09 -13.72 11.17
C ASP A 91 20.12 -13.48 10.05
N ALA A 92 19.74 -12.74 9.00
CA ALA A 92 20.63 -12.38 7.91
C ALA A 92 21.82 -11.53 8.40
N PHE A 93 21.56 -10.56 9.29
CA PHE A 93 22.61 -9.73 9.88
C PHE A 93 23.55 -10.54 10.78
N SER A 94 23.00 -11.43 11.61
CA SER A 94 23.78 -12.30 12.50
C SER A 94 24.70 -13.23 11.71
N LYS A 95 24.19 -13.80 10.61
CA LYS A 95 24.99 -14.65 9.70
C LYS A 95 26.12 -13.88 9.03
N MET A 96 25.88 -12.64 8.61
CA MET A 96 26.91 -11.78 8.01
C MET A 96 28.03 -11.41 9.00
N LEU A 97 27.71 -11.35 10.30
CA LEU A 97 28.68 -11.12 11.38
C LEU A 97 29.46 -12.39 11.76
N SER A 98 28.86 -13.57 11.66
CA SER A 98 29.52 -14.84 11.94
C SER A 98 30.42 -15.36 10.81
N ASP A 99 30.16 -14.92 9.58
CA ASP A 99 30.94 -15.27 8.38
C ASP A 99 32.17 -14.33 8.19
N LYS A 100 32.49 -13.49 9.19
CA LYS A 100 33.72 -12.68 9.30
C LYS A 100 34.65 -13.23 10.38
#